data_AF-A0A2A6JSJ3-F1
#
_entry.id   AF-A0A2A6JSJ3-F1
#
_cell.length_a   1.000
_cell.length_b   1.000
_cell.length_c   1.000
_cell.angle_alpha   90.00
_cell.angle_beta   90.00
_cell.angle_gamma   90.00
#
_symmetry.space_group_name_H-M   'P 1'
#
loop_
_entity.id
_entity.type
_entity.pdbx_description
1 polymer ?
#
loop_
_entity_poly.entity_id
_entity_poly.type
_entity_poly.pdbx_seq_one_letter_code
_entity_poly.pdbx_strand_id
1 'polypeptide(L)'
;MAGYDDRYVEITTRLRSVQSFCDFLSQGATVRVALSEGAPYKDVTSALLDRNRREAEALARTRRQLYPELADEDVMPPLYSRH
;
A
#
# COMPACT_ATOMS: atom_id res chain seq x y z
N MET A 1 23.57 13.56 -1.77
CA MET A 1 22.13 13.52 -2.11
C MET A 1 21.50 12.20 -1.64
N ALA A 2 21.62 11.85 -0.34
CA ALA A 2 21.19 10.53 0.16
C ALA A 2 19.76 10.51 0.74
N GLY A 3 19.23 11.65 1.21
CA GLY A 3 17.93 11.69 1.90
C GLY A 3 16.68 11.75 1.01
N TYR A 4 16.83 12.01 -0.29
CA TYR A 4 15.69 12.01 -1.22
C TYR A 4 15.28 10.59 -1.63
N ASP A 5 16.24 9.65 -1.63
CA ASP A 5 16.07 8.27 -2.07
C ASP A 5 15.25 7.45 -1.04
N ASP A 6 15.61 7.53 0.24
CA ASP A 6 14.93 6.77 1.31
C ASP A 6 13.43 7.05 1.39
N ARG A 7 13.02 8.33 1.30
CA ARG A 7 11.60 8.72 1.34
C ARG A 7 10.84 8.31 0.08
N TYR A 8 11.49 8.36 -1.08
CA TYR A 8 10.90 7.88 -2.33
C TYR A 8 10.67 6.37 -2.27
N VAL A 9 11.67 5.62 -1.80
CA VAL A 9 11.60 4.17 -1.59
C VAL A 9 10.50 3.83 -0.58
N GLU A 10 10.40 4.55 0.54
CA GLU A 10 9.36 4.35 1.56
C GLU A 10 7.95 4.52 0.97
N ILE A 11 7.68 5.65 0.31
CA ILE A 11 6.37 5.95 -0.29
C ILE A 11 6.02 4.92 -1.36
N THR A 12 6.97 4.57 -2.23
CA THR A 12 6.74 3.62 -3.32
C THR A 12 6.51 2.20 -2.80
N THR A 13 7.26 1.78 -1.78
CA THR A 13 7.08 0.47 -1.14
C THR A 13 5.73 0.39 -0.43
N ARG A 14 5.33 1.44 0.30
CA ARG A 14 4.03 1.50 0.96
C ARG A 14 2.89 1.47 -0.07
N LEU A 15 3.00 2.24 -1.15
CA LEU A 15 2.00 2.26 -2.23
C LEU A 15 1.79 0.86 -2.80
N ARG A 16 2.88 0.12 -3.09
CA ARG A 16 2.80 -1.25 -3.59
C ARG A 16 2.17 -2.23 -2.61
N SER A 17 2.52 -2.12 -1.34
CA SER A 17 1.94 -2.98 -0.30
C SER A 17 0.42 -2.76 -0.22
N VAL A 18 -0.02 -1.50 -0.20
CA VAL A 18 -1.44 -1.15 -0.16
C VAL A 18 -2.17 -1.61 -1.42
N GLN A 19 -1.58 -1.44 -2.61
CA GLN A 19 -2.14 -1.93 -3.87
C GLN A 19 -2.27 -3.45 -3.89
N SER A 20 -1.22 -4.18 -3.51
CA SER A 20 -1.23 -5.64 -3.43
C SER A 20 -2.29 -6.15 -2.45
N PHE A 21 -2.49 -5.44 -1.34
CA PHE A 21 -3.55 -5.76 -0.39
C PHE A 21 -4.95 -5.51 -0.98
N CYS A 22 -5.15 -4.40 -1.70
CA CYS A 22 -6.41 -4.15 -2.41
C CYS A 22 -6.70 -5.23 -3.46
N ASP A 23 -5.68 -5.64 -4.21
CA ASP A 23 -5.79 -6.69 -5.22
C ASP A 23 -6.18 -8.02 -4.59
N PHE A 24 -5.53 -8.40 -3.49
CA PHE A 24 -5.87 -9.58 -2.70
C PHE A 24 -7.36 -9.60 -2.30
N LEU A 25 -7.87 -8.49 -1.75
CA LEU A 25 -9.29 -8.40 -1.38
C LEU A 25 -10.22 -8.44 -2.60
N SER A 26 -9.83 -7.79 -3.70
CA SER A 26 -10.64 -7.74 -4.93
C SER A 26 -10.78 -9.12 -5.61
N GLN A 27 -9.82 -10.03 -5.40
CA GLN A 27 -9.84 -11.40 -5.89
C GLN A 27 -10.72 -12.35 -5.05
N GLY A 28 -11.47 -11.81 -4.09
CA GLY A 28 -12.42 -12.56 -3.27
C GLY A 28 -11.88 -12.96 -1.89
N ALA A 29 -10.69 -12.50 -1.51
CA ALA A 29 -10.24 -12.68 -0.14
C ALA A 29 -11.07 -11.86 0.85
N THR A 30 -11.26 -12.39 2.05
CA THR A 30 -12.07 -11.76 3.10
C THR A 30 -11.22 -11.47 4.34
N VAL A 31 -11.45 -10.33 4.96
CA VAL A 31 -10.85 -9.96 6.25
C VAL A 31 -11.94 -9.86 7.29
N ARG A 32 -11.73 -10.58 8.39
CA ARG A 32 -12.64 -10.59 9.52
C ARG A 32 -11.90 -10.27 10.82
N VAL A 33 -12.54 -9.48 11.68
CA VAL A 33 -11.93 -9.03 12.94
C VAL A 33 -12.89 -9.31 14.10
N ALA A 34 -12.34 -9.82 15.20
CA ALA A 34 -13.01 -9.85 16.50
C ALA A 34 -12.55 -8.62 17.29
N LEU A 35 -13.49 -7.82 17.82
CA LEU A 35 -13.18 -6.57 18.52
C LEU A 35 -12.67 -6.79 19.95
N SER A 36 -12.89 -7.99 20.50
CA SER A 36 -12.40 -8.44 21.79
C SER A 36 -12.26 -9.96 21.77
N GLU A 37 -11.54 -10.52 22.73
CA GLU A 37 -11.49 -11.97 22.90
C GLU A 37 -12.91 -12.54 23.12
N GLY A 38 -13.20 -13.67 22.48
CA GLY A 38 -14.51 -14.32 22.52
C GLY A 38 -15.61 -13.66 21.69
N ALA A 39 -15.37 -12.49 21.07
CA ALA A 39 -16.35 -11.86 20.19
C ALA A 39 -16.46 -12.56 18.83
N PRO A 40 -17.62 -12.52 18.16
CA PRO A 40 -17.76 -13.07 16.83
C PRO A 40 -16.93 -12.26 15.82
N TYR A 41 -16.34 -12.97 14.86
CA TYR A 41 -15.64 -12.36 13.74
C TYR A 41 -16.61 -11.60 12.85
N LYS A 42 -16.39 -10.30 12.70
CA LYS A 42 -17.15 -9.45 11.78
C LYS A 42 -16.39 -9.26 10.48
N ASP A 43 -17.09 -9.40 9.36
CA ASP A 43 -16.53 -9.06 8.04
C ASP A 43 -16.32 -7.55 7.92
N VAL A 44 -15.09 -7.17 7.60
CA VAL A 44 -14.67 -5.78 7.41
C VAL A 44 -14.03 -5.56 6.04
N THR A 45 -14.17 -6.53 5.12
CA THR A 45 -13.49 -6.58 3.83
C THR A 45 -13.76 -5.32 3.00
N SER A 46 -15.03 -4.95 2.83
CA SER A 46 -15.42 -3.77 2.02
C SER A 46 -14.89 -2.47 2.63
N ALA A 47 -15.06 -2.30 3.94
CA ALA A 47 -14.58 -1.13 4.66
C ALA A 47 -13.05 -0.99 4.58
N LEU A 48 -12.31 -2.10 4.68
CA LEU A 48 -10.86 -2.10 4.52
C LEU A 48 -10.46 -1.81 3.08
N LEU A 49 -11.12 -2.40 2.09
CA LEU A 49 -10.83 -2.14 0.67
C LEU A 49 -11.00 -0.65 0.33
N ASP A 50 -12.11 -0.04 0.74
CA ASP A 50 -12.38 1.37 0.48
C ASP A 50 -11.35 2.29 1.16
N ARG A 51 -10.98 1.98 2.40
CA ARG A 51 -9.95 2.73 3.13
C ARG A 51 -8.59 2.64 2.43
N ASN A 52 -8.18 1.43 2.06
CA ASN A 52 -6.87 1.20 1.45
C ASN A 52 -6.80 1.79 0.03
N ARG A 53 -7.89 1.78 -0.74
CA ARG A 53 -7.95 2.48 -2.04
C ARG A 53 -7.70 3.98 -1.89
N ARG A 54 -8.35 4.63 -0.92
CA ARG A 54 -8.13 6.06 -0.65
C ARG A 54 -6.69 6.34 -0.20
N GLU A 55 -6.10 5.44 0.58
CA GLU A 55 -4.69 5.53 0.98
C GLU A 55 -3.75 5.39 -0.23
N ALA A 56 -3.97 4.41 -1.10
CA ALA A 56 -3.19 4.23 -2.32
C ALA A 56 -3.26 5.48 -3.22
N GLU A 57 -4.45 6.06 -3.42
CA GLU A 57 -4.60 7.29 -4.18
C GLU A 57 -3.86 8.48 -3.55
N ALA A 58 -3.92 8.62 -2.22
CA ALA A 58 -3.20 9.67 -1.50
C ALA A 58 -1.68 9.50 -1.65
N LEU A 59 -1.17 8.28 -1.49
CA LEU A 59 0.25 7.97 -1.68
C LEU A 59 0.70 8.23 -3.12
N ALA A 60 -0.09 7.85 -4.12
CA ALA A 60 0.20 8.10 -5.53
C ALA A 60 0.25 9.61 -5.84
N ARG A 61 -0.70 10.40 -5.29
CA ARG A 61 -0.68 11.87 -5.41
C ARG A 61 0.56 12.47 -4.74
N THR A 62 0.87 12.06 -3.52
CA THR A 62 2.05 12.54 -2.78
C THR A 62 3.34 12.21 -3.52
N ARG A 63 3.48 10.97 -4.05
CA ARG A 63 4.65 10.57 -4.86
C ARG A 63 4.81 11.48 -6.07
N ARG A 64 3.74 11.71 -6.83
CA ARG A 64 3.78 12.56 -8.04
C ARG A 64 4.08 14.03 -7.73
N GLN A 65 3.63 14.54 -6.59
CA GLN A 65 3.91 15.92 -6.17
C GLN A 65 5.36 16.12 -5.69
N LEU A 66 5.90 15.17 -4.93
CA LEU A 66 7.24 15.27 -4.36
C LEU A 66 8.33 14.84 -5.33
N TYR A 67 8.03 13.91 -6.24
CA TYR A 67 8.98 13.29 -7.16
C TYR A 67 8.40 13.24 -8.59
N PRO A 68 8.10 14.40 -9.21
CA PRO A 68 7.49 14.44 -10.54
C PRO A 68 8.35 13.78 -11.61
N GLU A 69 9.68 13.94 -11.52
CA GLU A 69 10.65 13.33 -12.45
C GLU A 69 10.70 11.79 -12.37
N LEU A 70 10.25 11.21 -11.25
CA LEU A 70 10.24 9.77 -10.99
C LEU A 70 8.81 9.20 -10.94
N ALA A 71 7.80 9.99 -11.34
CA ALA A 71 6.40 9.64 -11.15
C ALA A 71 5.93 8.51 -12.09
N ASP A 72 6.55 8.42 -13.27
CA ASP A 72 6.27 7.45 -14.32
C ASP A 72 7.30 6.32 -14.40
N GLU A 73 8.39 6.42 -13.63
CA GLU A 73 9.26 5.27 -13.43
C GLU A 73 8.56 4.30 -12.48
N ASP A 74 8.24 3.11 -12.98
CA ASP A 74 7.88 1.98 -12.14
C ASP A 74 9.19 1.45 -11.51
N VAL A 75 9.80 2.27 -10.65
CA VAL A 75 11.06 1.92 -9.97
C VAL A 75 10.75 0.69 -9.15
N MET A 76 11.15 -0.47 -9.65
CA MET A 76 11.15 -1.73 -8.95
C MET A 76 12.52 -1.87 -8.28
N PRO A 77 12.81 -1.14 -7.17
CA PRO A 77 14.00 -1.49 -6.43
C PRO A 77 13.80 -2.95 -6.02
N PRO A 78 14.76 -3.83 -6.33
CA PRO A 78 14.62 -5.24 -6.04
C PRO A 78 14.37 -5.37 -4.53
N LEU A 79 13.26 -6.02 -4.16
CA LEU A 79 12.86 -6.21 -2.75
C LEU A 79 13.92 -7.00 -1.96
N TYR A 80 14.87 -7.62 -2.65
CA TYR A 80 15.97 -8.38 -2.10
C TYR A 80 17.27 -7.97 -2.79
N SER A 81 18.25 -7.53 -2.00
CA SER A 81 19.64 -7.52 -2.43
C SER A 81 20.03 -8.95 -2.81
N ARG A 82 20.35 -9.19 -4.09
CA ARG A 82 21.05 -10.42 -4.49
C ARG A 82 22.44 -10.37 -3.86
N HIS A 83 22.61 -11.09 -2.76
CA HIS A 83 23.91 -11.46 -2.20
C HIS A 83 24.40 -12.76 -2.83
#